data_AF-A0A8K0JXM1-F1
#
_entry.id   AF-A0A8K0JXM1-F1
#
_cell.length_a   1.000
_cell.length_b   1.000
_cell.length_c   1.000
_cell.angle_alpha   90.00
_cell.angle_beta   90.00
_cell.angle_gamma   90.00
#
_symmetry.space_group_name_H-M   'P 1'
#
loop_
_entity.id
_entity.type
_entity.pdbx_description
1 polymer ?
#
loop_
_entity_poly.entity_id
_entity_poly.type
_entity_poly.pdbx_seq_one_letter_code
_entity_poly.pdbx_strand_id
1 'polypeptide(L)'
;MKVKIEKFRPPSGPPQCHQCQLFGHTMKACQMNFRSIAAPTCANCKGSHPANYRGCPAYKSIKERLVKLKEAAEQASGIPNVQPPPVNSATFSTLISTSHESTYAS
;
A
#
# COMPACT_ATOMS: atom_id res chain seq x y z
N MET A 1 25.16 -18.45 7.62
CA MET A 1 25.11 -17.03 7.21
C MET A 1 25.60 -16.17 8.37
N LYS A 2 26.59 -15.29 8.14
CA LYS A 2 27.02 -14.29 9.14
C LYS A 2 26.39 -12.95 8.76
N VAL A 3 25.56 -12.40 9.64
CA VAL A 3 24.99 -11.06 9.48
C VAL A 3 25.90 -10.06 10.20
N LYS A 4 26.35 -9.02 9.49
CA LYS A 4 27.10 -7.91 10.07
C LYS A 4 26.11 -6.83 10.51
N ILE A 5 26.02 -6.58 11.80
CA ILE A 5 25.18 -5.52 12.35
C ILE A 5 26.01 -4.23 12.41
N GLU A 6 25.55 -3.18 11.74
CA GLU A 6 26.17 -1.85 11.82
C GLU A 6 25.72 -1.08 13.05
N LYS A 7 26.52 -0.10 13.46
CA LYS A 7 26.19 0.75 14.62
C LYS A 7 25.04 1.68 14.27
N PHE A 8 24.03 1.75 15.14
CA PHE A 8 22.90 2.66 14.96
C PHE A 8 23.38 4.11 14.92
N ARG A 9 23.07 4.81 13.82
CA ARG A 9 23.28 6.26 13.71
C ARG A 9 22.02 6.96 14.25
N PRO A 10 22.13 7.79 15.30
CA PRO A 10 20.98 8.54 15.79
C PRO A 10 20.49 9.55 14.73
N PRO A 11 19.18 9.83 14.67
CA PRO A 11 18.64 10.84 13.75
C PRO A 11 19.28 12.21 14.00
N SER A 12 19.76 12.85 12.93
CA SER A 12 20.29 14.22 12.98
C SER A 12 19.16 15.21 12.66
N GLY A 13 18.38 15.58 13.67
CA GLY A 13 17.32 16.57 13.53
C GLY A 13 16.41 16.65 14.77
N PRO A 14 15.52 17.67 14.84
CA PRO A 14 14.48 17.71 15.86
C PRO A 14 13.62 16.44 15.80
N PRO A 15 13.13 15.93 16.94
CA PRO A 15 12.27 14.76 16.94
C PRO A 15 10.98 15.05 16.15
N GLN A 16 10.57 14.08 15.33
CA GLN A 16 9.25 14.06 14.71
C GLN A 16 8.26 13.36 15.64
N CYS A 17 7.14 14.01 15.91
CA CYS A 17 6.07 13.41 16.68
C CYS A 17 5.28 12.43 15.82
N HIS A 18 5.28 11.14 16.16
CA HIS A 18 4.52 10.13 15.40
C HIS A 18 3.00 10.22 15.62
N GLN A 19 2.53 11.02 16.58
CA GLN A 19 1.11 11.28 16.78
C GLN A 19 0.59 12.38 15.84
N CYS A 20 1.22 13.57 15.82
CA CYS A 20 0.75 14.71 15.03
C CYS A 20 1.57 15.02 13.78
N GLN A 21 2.65 14.27 13.52
CA GLN A 21 3.57 14.46 12.39
C GLN A 21 4.35 15.79 12.38
N LEU A 22 4.29 16.58 13.46
CA LEU A 22 5.06 17.81 13.62
C LEU A 22 6.46 17.55 14.22
N PHE A 23 7.42 18.39 13.86
CA PHE A 23 8.76 18.41 14.45
C PHE A 23 8.82 19.21 15.75
N GLY A 24 9.83 18.94 16.58
CA GLY A 24 10.16 19.75 17.76
C GLY A 24 9.66 19.17 19.09
N HIS A 25 8.96 18.04 19.08
CA HIS A 25 8.60 17.32 20.30
C HIS A 25 8.50 15.81 20.06
N THR A 26 8.62 15.03 21.13
CA THR A 26 8.41 13.58 21.09
C THR A 26 6.94 13.25 21.30
N MET A 27 6.55 12.03 20.94
CA MET A 27 5.19 11.53 21.18
C MET A 27 4.73 11.66 22.66
N LYS A 28 5.66 11.53 23.63
CA LYS A 28 5.35 11.65 25.07
C LYS A 28 5.01 13.08 25.49
N ALA A 29 5.51 14.07 24.75
CA ALA A 29 5.31 15.49 25.00
C ALA A 29 4.29 16.12 24.03
N CYS A 30 3.52 15.30 23.32
CA CYS A 30 2.50 15.80 22.41
C CYS A 30 1.29 16.32 23.19
N GLN A 31 0.96 17.59 23.01
CA GLN A 31 -0.22 18.22 23.61
C GLN A 31 -1.51 17.91 22.83
N MET A 32 -1.40 17.27 21.66
CA MET A 32 -2.56 16.85 20.88
C MET A 32 -3.19 15.60 21.50
N ASN A 33 -4.32 15.79 22.17
CA ASN A 33 -5.15 14.70 22.64
C ASN A 33 -5.94 14.08 21.48
N PHE A 34 -5.31 13.27 20.61
CA PHE A 34 -6.03 12.50 19.59
C PHE A 34 -7.06 11.52 20.19
N ARG A 35 -7.05 11.29 21.52
CA ARG A 35 -8.09 10.51 22.19
C ARG A 35 -9.47 11.17 22.17
N SER A 36 -9.59 12.43 21.76
CA SER A 36 -10.88 13.07 21.50
C SER A 36 -11.41 12.83 20.08
N ILE A 37 -10.83 11.89 19.31
CA ILE A 37 -11.48 11.38 18.10
C ILE A 37 -12.81 10.78 18.56
N ALA A 38 -13.92 11.47 18.25
CA ALA A 38 -15.26 10.97 18.40
C ALA A 38 -15.31 9.49 17.94
N ALA A 39 -16.08 8.66 18.65
CA ALA A 39 -16.18 7.23 18.34
C ALA A 39 -16.22 7.01 16.82
N PRO A 40 -15.29 6.23 16.25
CA PRO A 40 -15.10 6.20 14.81
C PRO A 40 -16.40 5.76 14.15
N THR A 41 -16.86 6.54 13.17
CA THR A 41 -18.04 6.22 12.39
C THR A 41 -17.62 5.49 11.12
N CYS A 42 -18.35 4.42 10.79
CA CYS A 42 -18.04 3.60 9.64
C CYS A 42 -18.40 4.35 8.36
N ALA A 43 -17.44 4.59 7.46
CA ALA A 43 -17.74 5.21 6.16
C ALA A 43 -18.70 4.35 5.30
N ASN A 44 -18.75 3.03 5.53
CA ASN A 44 -19.58 2.10 4.75
C ASN A 44 -21.04 2.01 5.27
N CYS A 45 -21.26 2.10 6.58
CA CYS A 45 -22.59 1.89 7.18
C CYS A 45 -22.99 2.90 8.26
N LYS A 46 -22.17 3.92 8.53
CA LYS A 46 -22.36 4.97 9.54
C LYS A 46 -22.51 4.48 11.00
N GLY A 47 -22.24 3.21 11.28
CA GLY A 47 -22.27 2.65 12.64
C GLY A 47 -21.02 3.02 13.46
N SER A 48 -21.08 2.79 14.77
CA SER A 48 -20.02 3.11 15.75
C SER A 48 -18.83 2.14 15.71
N HIS A 49 -18.18 2.03 14.56
CA HIS A 49 -16.96 1.25 14.35
C HIS A 49 -16.16 1.83 13.16
N PRO A 50 -14.83 1.59 13.08
CA PRO A 50 -14.05 2.01 11.92
C PRO A 50 -14.43 1.21 10.66
N ALA A 51 -14.24 1.78 9.47
CA ALA A 51 -14.57 1.12 8.20
C ALA A 51 -13.88 -0.24 7.96
N ASN A 52 -12.74 -0.49 8.63
CA ASN A 52 -12.00 -1.77 8.57
C ASN A 52 -12.58 -2.87 9.50
N TYR A 53 -13.66 -2.59 10.23
CA TYR A 53 -14.27 -3.58 11.11
C TYR A 53 -14.93 -4.70 10.29
N ARG A 54 -14.38 -5.92 10.38
CA ARG A 54 -14.84 -7.09 9.60
C ARG A 54 -16.24 -7.58 9.95
N GLY A 55 -16.79 -7.13 11.08
CA GLY A 55 -18.18 -7.38 11.47
C GLY A 55 -19.20 -6.43 10.83
N CYS A 56 -18.77 -5.41 10.09
CA CYS A 56 -19.65 -4.45 9.44
C CYS A 56 -20.58 -5.16 8.42
N PRO A 57 -21.92 -5.00 8.50
CA PRO A 57 -22.84 -5.66 7.58
C PRO A 57 -22.68 -5.17 6.13
N ALA A 58 -22.42 -3.87 5.94
CA ALA A 58 -22.15 -3.30 4.61
C ALA A 58 -20.83 -3.83 4.03
N TYR A 59 -19.79 -3.98 4.84
CA TYR A 59 -18.52 -4.56 4.38
C TYR A 59 -18.71 -6.00 3.89
N LYS A 60 -19.47 -6.82 4.61
CA LYS A 60 -19.75 -8.22 4.22
C LYS A 60 -20.47 -8.29 2.87
N SER A 61 -21.54 -7.52 2.70
CA SER A 61 -22.31 -7.52 1.45
C SER A 61 -21.53 -6.97 0.25
N ILE A 62 -20.73 -5.92 0.45
CA ILE A 62 -19.83 -5.39 -0.58
C ILE A 62 -18.80 -6.47 -0.96
N LYS A 63 -18.17 -7.12 0.02
CA LYS A 63 -17.16 -8.17 -0.23
C LYS A 63 -17.75 -9.34 -1.01
N GLU A 64 -18.92 -9.83 -0.63
CA GLU A 64 -19.62 -10.91 -1.34
C GLU A 64 -19.95 -10.52 -2.79
N ARG A 65 -20.44 -9.29 -3.00
CA ARG A 65 -20.70 -8.79 -4.36
C ARG A 65 -19.42 -8.71 -5.19
N LEU A 66 -18.31 -8.26 -4.61
CA LEU A 66 -17.04 -8.19 -5.31
C LEU A 66 -16.53 -9.56 -5.74
N VAL A 67 -16.73 -10.60 -4.92
CA VAL A 67 -16.39 -11.99 -5.29
C VAL A 67 -17.23 -12.44 -6.48
N LYS A 68 -18.55 -12.25 -6.42
CA LYS A 68 -19.46 -12.63 -7.53
C LYS A 68 -19.13 -11.89 -8.83
N LEU A 69 -18.77 -10.62 -8.75
CA LEU A 69 -18.38 -9.83 -9.93
C LEU A 69 -17.06 -10.32 -10.53
N LYS A 70 -16.10 -10.73 -9.69
CA LYS A 70 -14.84 -11.33 -10.18
C LYS A 70 -15.10 -12.67 -10.86
N GLU A 71 -15.88 -13.55 -10.24
CA GLU A 71 -16.25 -14.86 -10.81
C GLU A 71 -17.00 -14.69 -12.15
N ALA A 72 -17.94 -13.75 -12.23
CA ALA A 72 -18.68 -13.47 -13.46
C ALA A 72 -17.78 -12.87 -14.56
N ALA A 73 -16.83 -12.00 -14.20
CA ALA A 73 -15.87 -11.44 -15.15
C ALA A 73 -14.92 -12.52 -15.71
N GLU A 74 -14.51 -13.48 -14.88
CA GLU A 74 -13.64 -14.56 -15.31
C GLU A 74 -14.36 -15.51 -16.28
N GLN A 75 -15.63 -15.84 -16.01
CA GLN A 75 -16.48 -16.64 -16.91
C GLN A 75 -16.80 -15.92 -18.23
N ALA A 76 -16.94 -14.59 -18.21
CA ALA A 76 -17.15 -13.78 -19.41
C ALA A 76 -15.87 -13.59 -20.24
N SER A 77 -14.69 -13.82 -19.66
CA SER A 77 -13.43 -13.53 -20.33
C SER A 77 -13.07 -14.54 -21.42
N GLY A 78 -13.69 -15.73 -21.49
CA GLY A 78 -13.72 -16.59 -22.69
C GLY A 78 -12.39 -16.94 -23.38
N ILE A 79 -11.24 -16.59 -22.79
CA ILE A 79 -9.93 -16.96 -23.27
C ILE A 79 -9.62 -18.27 -22.55
N PRO A 80 -9.57 -19.42 -23.25
CA PRO A 80 -9.10 -20.65 -22.64
C PRO A 80 -7.70 -20.40 -22.07
N ASN A 81 -7.45 -20.90 -20.87
CA ASN A 81 -6.12 -20.92 -20.27
C ASN A 81 -5.19 -21.79 -21.12
N VAL A 82 -4.65 -21.24 -22.20
CA VAL A 82 -3.54 -21.83 -22.94
C VAL A 82 -2.30 -21.52 -22.12
N GLN A 83 -1.74 -22.54 -21.47
CA GLN A 83 -0.40 -22.42 -20.88
C GLN A 83 0.52 -21.78 -21.93
N PRO A 84 1.23 -20.69 -21.61
CA PRO A 84 2.18 -20.12 -22.56
C PRO A 84 3.20 -21.20 -22.92
N PRO A 85 3.53 -21.40 -24.21
CA PRO A 85 4.60 -22.31 -24.58
C PRO A 85 5.88 -21.87 -23.86
N PRO A 86 6.78 -22.81 -23.48
CA PRO A 86 8.01 -22.46 -22.79
C PRO A 86 8.83 -21.52 -23.66
N VAL A 87 8.85 -20.23 -23.30
CA VAL A 87 9.64 -19.22 -24.01
C VAL A 87 11.11 -19.38 -23.64
N ASN A 88 11.92 -19.72 -24.63
CA ASN A 88 13.37 -19.74 -24.54
C ASN A 88 13.92 -18.30 -24.53
N SER A 89 14.83 -18.04 -23.59
CA SER A 89 15.30 -16.76 -23.07
C SER A 89 16.17 -15.90 -24.02
N ALA A 90 16.15 -16.12 -25.33
CA ALA A 90 17.14 -15.54 -26.25
C ALA A 90 16.82 -14.11 -26.76
N THR A 91 15.63 -13.56 -26.53
CA THR A 91 15.18 -12.34 -27.26
C THR A 91 15.16 -11.04 -26.45
N PHE A 92 15.53 -11.02 -25.17
CA PHE A 92 15.39 -9.82 -24.33
C PHE A 92 16.54 -8.78 -24.48
N SER A 93 17.69 -9.13 -25.05
CA SER A 93 18.89 -8.29 -24.94
C SER A 93 18.96 -7.09 -25.90
N THR A 94 18.10 -7.00 -26.92
CA THR A 94 18.30 -6.02 -28.00
C THR A 94 17.55 -4.68 -27.80
N LEU A 95 16.68 -4.55 -26.79
CA LEU A 95 15.83 -3.36 -26.63
C LEU A 95 16.28 -2.35 -25.56
N ILE A 96 17.38 -2.59 -24.83
CA ILE A 96 17.80 -1.74 -23.69
C ILE A 96 18.92 -0.74 -24.05
N SER A 97 19.49 -0.78 -25.26
CA SER A 97 20.71 -0.03 -25.57
C SER A 97 20.56 1.34 -26.27
N THR A 98 19.36 1.86 -26.56
CA THR A 98 19.23 3.03 -27.46
C THR A 98 18.56 4.29 -26.91
N SER A 99 18.52 4.52 -25.59
CA SER A 99 17.99 5.81 -25.10
C SER A 99 18.59 6.30 -23.78
N HIS A 100 19.89 6.56 -23.79
CA HIS A 100 20.50 7.58 -22.92
C HIS A 100 21.53 8.35 -23.73
N GLU A 101 21.09 9.32 -24.55
CA GLU A 101 21.98 10.39 -24.99
C GLU A 101 21.43 11.73 -24.48
N SER A 102 22.31 12.39 -23.76
CA SER A 102 22.14 13.59 -22.96
C SER A 102 21.92 14.83 -23.82
N THR A 103 21.12 15.78 -23.33
CA THR A 103 21.37 17.20 -23.66
C THR A 103 20.93 18.08 -22.49
N TYR A 104 21.90 18.50 -21.68
CA TYR A 104 21.82 19.69 -20.83
C TYR A 104 22.86 20.68 -21.34
N ALA A 105 22.39 21.72 -22.02
CA ALA A 105 23.08 22.96 -22.41
C ALA A 105 21.96 23.88 -22.95
N SER A 106 21.75 25.12 -22.55
CA SER A 106 22.49 26.09 -21.73
C SER A 106 21.47 27.04 -21.08
#